data_AF-A0A4U5NZY0-F1
#
_entry.id   AF-A0A4U5NZY0-F1
#
_cell.length_a   1.000
_cell.length_b   1.000
_cell.length_c   1.000
_cell.angle_alpha   90.00
_cell.angle_beta   90.00
_cell.angle_gamma   90.00
#
_symmetry.space_group_name_H-M   'P 1'
#
loop_
_entity.id
_entity.type
_entity.pdbx_description
1 polymer ?
#
loop_
_entity_poly.entity_id
_entity_poly.type
_entity_poly.pdbx_seq_one_letter_code
_entity_poly.pdbx_strand_id
1 'polypeptide(L)'
;MIFISALLLLPTLIAGLSANAPAADASRWEEFVETHKKEYSSGAEESKRFQIFRENLEAIQKLNDHHQEMATFEINQFVDLNQEEFAARFNEVLTFLLTTKNVLDHSCCGRRWLRPKG
;
A
#
# COMPACT_ATOMS: atom_id res chain seq x y z
N MET A 1 -17.35 -68.31 0.08
CA MET A 1 -16.29 -67.56 -0.64
C MET A 1 -16.97 -66.29 -1.16
N ILE A 2 -16.69 -65.03 -0.83
CA ILE A 2 -15.71 -64.26 -0.04
C ILE A 2 -16.52 -62.99 0.37
N PHE A 3 -16.86 -62.86 1.65
CA PHE A 3 -16.49 -61.77 2.57
C PHE A 3 -17.12 -60.38 2.34
N ILE A 4 -17.82 -59.94 3.39
CA ILE A 4 -18.24 -58.56 3.69
C ILE A 4 -16.99 -57.71 3.93
N SER A 5 -16.83 -56.59 3.21
CA SER A 5 -16.10 -55.33 3.54
C SER A 5 -15.68 -54.68 2.21
N ALA A 6 -15.80 -53.41 1.92
CA ALA A 6 -15.94 -52.22 2.73
C ALA A 6 -16.65 -51.17 1.83
N LEU A 7 -17.69 -50.48 2.30
CA LEU A 7 -17.56 -49.13 2.85
C LEU A 7 -16.34 -48.38 2.30
N LEU A 8 -16.58 -47.45 1.38
CA LEU A 8 -16.12 -46.05 1.44
C LEU A 8 -16.75 -45.30 0.26
N LEU A 9 -18.03 -44.95 0.41
CA LEU A 9 -18.54 -43.70 -0.15
C LEU A 9 -17.80 -42.58 0.57
N LEU A 10 -16.80 -41.98 -0.05
CA LEU A 10 -16.51 -40.57 0.16
C LEU A 10 -16.12 -39.96 -1.17
N PRO A 11 -16.87 -38.98 -1.71
CA PRO A 11 -16.30 -38.08 -2.70
C PRO A 11 -15.08 -37.47 -2.02
N THR A 12 -13.89 -37.71 -2.56
CA THR A 12 -12.69 -37.09 -2.05
C THR A 12 -12.83 -35.59 -2.29
N LEU A 13 -13.35 -34.91 -1.27
CA LEU A 13 -13.15 -33.50 -1.02
C LEU A 13 -11.63 -33.32 -0.94
N ILE A 14 -10.99 -33.11 -2.09
CA ILE A 14 -9.66 -32.54 -2.08
C ILE A 14 -9.90 -31.11 -1.65
N ALA A 15 -9.69 -30.90 -0.35
CA ALA A 15 -9.71 -29.62 0.31
C ALA A 15 -8.97 -28.61 -0.56
N GLY A 16 -9.62 -27.48 -0.81
CA GLY A 16 -8.94 -26.28 -1.28
C GLY A 16 -7.89 -25.89 -0.24
N LEU A 17 -6.66 -26.37 -0.43
CA LEU A 17 -5.47 -25.78 0.16
C LEU A 17 -4.64 -25.22 -0.99
N SER A 18 -4.76 -23.91 -1.18
CA SER A 18 -3.59 -23.15 -1.61
C SER A 18 -3.38 -22.02 -0.61
N ALA A 19 -2.93 -22.42 0.58
CA ALA A 19 -2.31 -21.51 1.54
C ALA A 19 -0.78 -21.56 1.35
N ASN A 20 -0.31 -21.31 0.12
CA ASN A 20 1.13 -21.09 -0.13
C ASN A 20 1.48 -19.60 0.02
N ALA A 21 0.88 -18.93 1.00
CA ALA A 21 1.03 -17.49 1.19
C ALA A 21 2.42 -17.08 1.73
N PRO A 22 2.99 -17.70 2.79
CA PRO A 22 4.15 -17.11 3.45
C PRO A 22 5.45 -17.22 2.63
N ALA A 23 5.64 -18.31 1.88
CA ALA A 23 6.84 -18.50 1.08
C ALA A 23 6.83 -17.67 -0.22
N ALA A 24 5.66 -17.55 -0.86
CA ALA A 24 5.52 -16.75 -2.07
C ALA A 24 5.68 -15.24 -1.77
N ASP A 25 5.16 -14.78 -0.64
CA ASP A 25 5.28 -13.38 -0.22
C ASP A 25 6.72 -12.99 0.10
N ALA A 26 7.50 -13.90 0.71
CA ALA A 26 8.91 -13.67 1.01
C ALA A 26 9.75 -13.51 -0.27
N SER A 27 9.57 -14.37 -1.27
CA SER A 27 10.29 -14.24 -2.54
C SER A 27 9.94 -12.95 -3.29
N ARG A 28 8.65 -12.55 -3.28
CA ARG A 28 8.21 -11.29 -3.89
C ARG A 28 8.74 -10.06 -3.14
N TRP A 29 8.93 -10.19 -1.82
CA TRP A 29 9.54 -9.14 -1.01
C TRP A 29 11.01 -8.95 -1.33
N GLU A 30 11.77 -10.03 -1.44
CA GLU A 30 13.19 -9.97 -1.83
C GLU A 30 13.36 -9.32 -3.21
N GLU A 31 12.56 -9.73 -4.19
CA GLU A 31 12.54 -9.13 -5.53
C GLU A 31 12.16 -7.64 -5.48
N PHE A 32 11.19 -7.25 -4.66
CA PHE A 32 10.79 -5.86 -4.45
C PHE A 32 11.93 -5.02 -3.86
N VAL A 33 12.58 -5.52 -2.82
CA VAL A 33 13.69 -4.83 -2.14
C VAL A 33 14.85 -4.63 -3.11
N GLU A 34 15.19 -5.64 -3.91
CA GLU A 34 16.25 -5.55 -4.92
C GLU A 34 15.89 -4.60 -6.06
N THR A 35 14.68 -4.75 -6.62
CA THR A 35 14.21 -3.96 -7.78
C THR A 35 14.11 -2.47 -7.45
N HIS A 36 13.60 -2.13 -6.27
CA HIS A 36 13.41 -0.75 -5.84
C HIS A 36 14.54 -0.22 -4.97
N LYS A 37 15.59 -1.01 -4.75
CA LYS A 37 16.78 -0.65 -3.94
C LYS A 37 16.39 -0.09 -2.57
N LYS A 38 15.47 -0.78 -1.89
CA LYS A 38 14.97 -0.37 -0.59
C LYS A 38 15.99 -0.69 0.49
N GLU A 39 16.22 0.24 1.40
CA GLU A 39 17.08 0.06 2.55
C GLU A 39 16.31 0.45 3.82
N TYR A 40 16.32 -0.44 4.81
CA TYR A 40 15.66 -0.23 6.09
C TYR A 40 16.69 -0.14 7.20
N SER A 41 16.51 0.83 8.10
CA SER A 41 17.49 1.15 9.15
C SER A 41 17.56 0.12 10.28
N SER A 42 16.52 -0.70 10.46
CA SER A 42 16.45 -1.72 11.51
C SER A 42 15.59 -2.89 11.09
N GLY A 43 15.86 -4.08 11.64
CA GLY A 43 15.03 -5.27 11.38
C GLY A 43 13.59 -5.14 11.89
N ALA A 44 13.35 -4.28 12.91
CA ALA A 44 11.99 -3.96 13.34
C ALA A 44 11.23 -3.14 12.29
N GLU A 45 11.89 -2.18 11.65
CA GLU A 45 11.30 -1.41 10.55
C GLU A 45 11.07 -2.30 9.33
N GLU A 46 12.04 -3.15 8.98
CA GLU A 46 11.89 -4.10 7.87
C GLU A 46 10.68 -5.03 8.09
N SER A 47 10.53 -5.60 9.29
CA SER A 47 9.39 -6.47 9.63
C SER A 47 8.05 -5.73 9.51
N LYS A 48 7.99 -4.48 9.98
CA LYS A 48 6.81 -3.62 9.84
C LYS A 48 6.50 -3.36 8.36
N ARG A 49 7.51 -3.05 7.54
CA ARG A 49 7.35 -2.76 6.10
C ARG A 49 6.93 -4.00 5.33
N PHE A 50 7.46 -5.16 5.67
CA PHE A 50 7.04 -6.44 5.11
C PHE A 50 5.58 -6.78 5.46
N GLN A 51 5.13 -6.45 6.68
CA GLN A 51 3.73 -6.61 7.03
C GLN A 51 2.81 -5.73 6.15
N ILE A 52 3.15 -4.44 6.00
CA ILE A 52 2.39 -3.51 5.13
C ILE A 52 2.39 -4.01 3.68
N PHE A 53 3.53 -4.51 3.20
CA PHE A 53 3.65 -5.08 1.87
C PHE A 53 2.68 -6.24 1.62
N ARG A 54 2.56 -7.17 2.56
CA ARG A 54 1.59 -8.27 2.46
C ARG A 54 0.15 -7.78 2.44
N GLU A 55 -0.20 -6.85 3.32
CA GLU A 55 -1.54 -6.25 3.37
C GLU A 55 -1.89 -5.56 2.03
N ASN A 56 -0.93 -4.84 1.44
CA ASN A 56 -1.10 -4.19 0.15
C ASN A 56 -1.16 -5.18 -1.02
N LEU A 57 -0.46 -6.32 -0.97
CA LEU A 57 -0.58 -7.38 -1.97
C LEU A 57 -1.99 -8.00 -1.99
N GLU A 58 -2.56 -8.25 -0.82
CA GLU A 58 -3.94 -8.72 -0.71
C GLU A 58 -4.93 -7.67 -1.24
N ALA A 59 -4.68 -6.38 -0.98
CA ALA A 59 -5.50 -5.30 -1.51
C ALA A 59 -5.43 -5.23 -3.04
N ILE A 60 -4.23 -5.36 -3.62
CA ILE A 60 -4.02 -5.41 -5.07
C ILE A 60 -4.80 -6.57 -5.70
N GLN A 61 -4.75 -7.76 -5.10
CA GLN A 61 -5.52 -8.92 -5.59
C GLN A 61 -7.02 -8.64 -5.58
N LYS A 62 -7.55 -8.12 -4.46
CA LYS A 62 -8.98 -7.76 -4.34
C LYS A 62 -9.40 -6.68 -5.35
N LEU A 63 -8.54 -5.69 -5.58
CA LEU A 63 -8.80 -4.62 -6.55
C LEU A 63 -8.79 -5.14 -7.98
N ASN A 64 -7.84 -6.02 -8.31
CA ASN A 64 -7.80 -6.68 -9.60
C ASN A 64 -9.05 -7.52 -9.83
N ASP A 65 -9.46 -8.32 -8.86
CA ASP A 65 -10.67 -9.15 -8.97
C ASP A 65 -11.95 -8.30 -9.13
N HIS A 66 -12.00 -7.12 -8.52
CA HIS A 66 -13.15 -6.21 -8.63
C HIS A 66 -13.12 -5.37 -9.93
N HIS A 67 -11.95 -5.08 -10.48
CA HIS A 67 -11.75 -4.15 -11.60
C HIS A 67 -11.07 -4.79 -12.82
N GLN A 68 -11.22 -6.11 -13.00
CA GLN A 68 -10.52 -6.91 -14.03
C GLN A 68 -10.54 -6.32 -15.45
N GLU A 69 -11.61 -5.60 -15.82
CA GLU A 69 -11.79 -5.02 -17.16
C GLU A 69 -11.38 -3.54 -17.26
N MET A 70 -11.16 -2.87 -16.12
CA MET A 70 -10.98 -1.42 -16.03
C MET A 70 -9.54 -1.02 -15.75
N ALA A 71 -8.86 -1.74 -14.86
CA ALA A 71 -7.51 -1.42 -14.43
C ALA A 71 -6.80 -2.65 -13.86
N THR A 72 -5.52 -2.78 -14.19
CA THR A 72 -4.61 -3.74 -13.56
C THR A 72 -3.78 -3.02 -12.49
N PHE A 73 -3.84 -3.54 -11.27
CA PHE A 73 -3.05 -3.12 -10.13
C PHE A 73 -1.87 -4.08 -9.98
N GLU A 74 -0.67 -3.54 -9.82
CA GLU A 74 0.58 -4.30 -9.71
C GLU A 74 1.45 -3.79 -8.56
N ILE A 75 2.52 -4.54 -8.25
CA ILE A 75 3.51 -4.10 -7.27
C ILE A 75 4.21 -2.85 -7.81
N ASN A 76 4.27 -1.81 -6.99
CA ASN A 76 4.96 -0.57 -7.29
C ASN A 76 5.89 -0.16 -6.12
N GLN A 77 6.67 0.89 -6.32
CA GLN A 77 7.65 1.39 -5.34
C GLN A 77 7.07 1.88 -4.01
N PHE A 78 5.74 1.95 -3.86
CA PHE A 78 5.00 2.45 -2.69
C PHE A 78 4.24 1.34 -1.96
N VAL A 79 4.39 0.07 -2.36
CA VAL A 79 3.67 -1.06 -1.73
C VAL A 79 4.11 -1.31 -0.28
N ASP A 80 5.26 -0.78 0.14
CA ASP A 80 5.74 -0.79 1.53
C ASP A 80 5.16 0.34 2.40
N LEU A 81 4.31 1.21 1.84
CA LEU A 81 3.74 2.36 2.52
C LEU A 81 2.25 2.17 2.79
N ASN A 82 1.78 2.71 3.91
CA ASN A 82 0.36 2.84 4.15
C ASN A 82 -0.19 4.13 3.49
N GLN A 83 -1.52 4.26 3.42
CA GLN A 83 -2.15 5.41 2.76
C GLN A 83 -1.84 6.74 3.44
N GLU A 84 -1.74 6.78 4.77
CA GLU A 84 -1.43 8.01 5.52
C GLU A 84 0.02 8.45 5.30
N GLU A 85 0.97 7.52 5.32
CA GLU A 85 2.40 7.72 5.06
C GLU A 85 2.62 8.16 3.62
N PHE A 86 1.93 7.54 2.67
CA PHE A 86 1.95 7.95 1.27
C PHE A 86 1.44 9.40 1.13
N ALA A 87 0.29 9.72 1.73
CA ALA A 87 -0.26 11.07 1.69
C ALA A 87 0.65 12.10 2.37
N ALA A 88 1.21 11.77 3.53
CA ALA A 88 2.10 12.67 4.25
C ALA A 88 3.38 13.01 3.48
N ARG A 89 3.90 12.07 2.68
CA ARG A 89 5.15 12.24 1.93
C ARG A 89 4.95 12.79 0.52
N PHE A 90 3.84 12.43 -0.15
CA PHE A 90 3.67 12.70 -1.58
C PHE A 90 2.49 13.61 -1.90
N ASN A 91 1.54 13.82 -0.99
CA ASN A 91 0.45 14.78 -1.17
C ASN A 91 0.79 16.13 -0.51
N GLU A 92 1.93 16.73 -0.87
CA GLU A 92 2.34 18.07 -0.39
C GLU A 92 1.56 19.24 -1.03
N VAL A 93 0.31 19.04 -1.45
CA VAL A 93 -0.54 20.14 -1.93
C VAL A 93 -1.17 20.92 -0.75
N LEU A 94 -1.25 20.32 0.44
CA LEU A 94 -1.89 20.91 1.63
C LEU A 94 -0.91 21.53 2.63
N THR A 95 0.35 21.12 2.67
CA THR A 95 1.37 21.68 3.58
C THR A 95 1.73 23.13 3.24
N PHE A 96 1.67 23.50 1.95
CA PHE A 96 1.90 24.89 1.50
C PHE A 96 0.77 25.85 1.89
N LEU A 97 -0.48 25.38 1.94
CA LEU A 97 -1.65 26.24 2.23
C LEU A 97 -1.95 26.38 3.73
N LEU A 98 -1.50 25.44 4.56
CA LEU A 98 -1.68 25.51 6.02
C LEU A 98 -0.58 26.34 6.71
N THR A 99 0.61 26.44 6.12
CA THR A 99 1.69 27.31 6.61
C THR A 99 1.47 28.78 6.24
N THR A 100 0.90 29.07 5.07
CA THR A 100 0.62 30.45 4.62
C THR A 100 -0.57 31.11 5.31
N LYS A 101 -1.46 30.33 5.94
CA LYS A 101 -2.57 30.89 6.76
C LYS A 101 -2.18 31.26 8.19
N ASN A 102 -1.03 30.81 8.70
CA ASN A 102 -0.53 31.17 10.04
C ASN A 102 0.45 32.36 10.03
N VAL A 103 0.68 33.01 8.89
CA VAL A 103 1.54 34.21 8.77
C VAL A 103 0.75 35.46 8.33
N LEU A 104 -0.57 35.36 8.14
CA LEU A 104 -1.43 36.51 7.83
C LEU A 104 -2.35 36.86 9.02
N ASP A 105 -1.78 37.02 10.22
CA ASP A 105 -2.45 37.70 11.35
C ASP A 105 -1.80 39.05 11.72
N HIS A 106 -0.88 39.55 10.90
CA HIS A 106 -0.26 40.86 11.18
C HIS A 106 -0.59 41.89 10.11
N SER A 107 -1.55 42.75 10.47
CA SER A 107 -1.64 44.15 10.08
C SER A 107 -1.81 44.43 8.59
N CYS A 108 -3.06 44.56 8.16
CA CYS A 108 -3.41 45.43 7.04
C CYS A 108 -4.31 46.56 7.53
N CYS A 109 -3.78 47.37 8.46
CA CYS A 109 -4.25 48.74 8.65
C CYS A 109 -3.29 49.65 7.86
N GLY A 110 -3.81 50.27 6.79
CA GLY A 110 -3.22 51.45 6.17
C GLY A 110 -2.10 51.24 5.15
N ARG A 111 -2.45 51.14 3.86
CA ARG A 111 -1.58 51.68 2.79
C ARG A 111 -2.37 52.57 1.82
N ARG A 112 -2.09 53.86 1.96
CA ARG A 112 -2.46 55.01 1.13
C ARG A 112 -1.99 54.77 -0.31
N TRP A 113 -2.92 54.72 -1.26
CA TRP A 113 -2.62 54.77 -2.69
C TRP A 113 -2.16 56.18 -3.07
N LEU A 114 -0.85 56.41 -3.22
CA LEU A 114 -0.32 57.56 -3.96
C LEU A 114 0.34 57.02 -5.24
N ARG A 115 -0.26 57.33 -6.40
CA ARG A 115 0.35 57.14 -7.72
C ARG A 115 1.30 58.30 -8.00
N PRO A 116 2.54 58.08 -8.48
CA PRO A 116 3.34 59.15 -9.04
C PRO A 116 2.78 59.53 -10.43
N LYS A 117 2.68 60.84 -10.68
CA LYS A 117 2.54 61.38 -12.03
C LYS A 117 3.93 61.62 -12.60
N GLY A 118 4.15 61.11 -13.81
CA GLY A 118 5.30 61.34 -14.65
C GLY A 118 5.03 60.68 -15.98
#